data_AF-A0A2G0W8C6-F1
#
_entry.id   AF-A0A2G0W8C6-F1
#
_cell.length_a   1.000
_cell.length_b   1.000
_cell.length_c   1.000
_cell.angle_alpha   90.00
_cell.angle_beta   90.00
_cell.angle_gamma   90.00
#
_symmetry.space_group_name_H-M   'P 1'
#
loop_
_entity.id
_entity.type
_entity.pdbx_description
1 polymer ?
#
loop_
_entity_poly.entity_id
_entity_poly.type
_entity_poly.pdbx_seq_one_letter_code
_entity_poly.pdbx_strand_id
1 'polypeptide(L)' 'MTKYEIAVGMIDSRIQKLIENADDYSLHCETQMAVEMAYALSAIDCKDHTRYTQCLMFIRARANEELLSRMRRCA' A
#
# COMPACT_ATOMS: atom_id res chain seq x y z
N MET A 1 10.00 -22.07 -0.95
CA MET A 1 9.41 -20.73 -0.85
C MET A 1 9.82 -20.14 0.49
N THR A 2 10.57 -19.05 0.50
CA THR A 2 11.11 -18.40 1.70
C THR A 2 10.07 -17.48 2.35
N LYS A 3 10.27 -17.11 3.63
CA LYS A 3 9.43 -16.10 4.30
C LYS A 3 9.39 -14.78 3.53
N TYR A 4 10.50 -14.42 2.89
CA TYR A 4 10.63 -13.23 2.07
C TYR A 4 9.74 -13.32 0.83
N GLU A 5 9.82 -14.42 0.07
CA GLU A 5 9.01 -14.62 -1.13
C GLU A 5 7.51 -14.59 -0.83
N ILE A 6 7.09 -15.19 0.29
CA ILE A 6 5.69 -15.18 0.74
C ILE A 6 5.26 -13.75 1.08
N ALA A 7 6.05 -13.03 1.87
CA ALA A 7 5.71 -11.67 2.30
C ALA A 7 5.65 -10.70 1.11
N VAL A 8 6.64 -10.73 0.22
CA VAL A 8 6.70 -9.89 -0.98
C VAL A 8 5.51 -10.18 -1.90
N GLY A 9 5.26 -11.45 -2.25
CA GLY A 9 4.13 -11.79 -3.11
C GLY A 9 2.77 -11.38 -2.52
N MET A 10 2.62 -11.50 -1.20
CA MET A 10 1.43 -11.05 -0.48
C MET A 10 1.25 -9.52 -0.52
N ILE A 11 2.33 -8.77 -0.29
CA ILE A 11 2.32 -7.30 -0.28
C ILE A 11 2.09 -6.76 -1.69
N ASP A 12 2.82 -7.26 -2.69
CA ASP A 12 2.68 -6.84 -4.09
C ASP A 12 1.26 -7.07 -4.61
N SER A 13 0.66 -8.23 -4.29
CA SER A 13 -0.74 -8.51 -4.66
C SER A 13 -1.72 -7.51 -4.04
N ARG A 14 -1.50 -7.08 -2.80
CA ARG A 14 -2.34 -6.08 -2.13
C ARG A 14 -2.13 -4.69 -2.71
N ILE A 15 -0.89 -4.30 -3.01
CA ILE A 15 -0.58 -3.04 -3.67
C ILE A 15 -1.25 -2.99 -5.04
N GLN A 16 -1.21 -4.06 -5.82
CA GLN A 16 -1.90 -4.13 -7.11
C GLN A 16 -3.41 -3.89 -6.97
N LYS A 17 -4.06 -4.56 -6.01
CA LYS A 17 -5.49 -4.33 -5.71
C LYS A 17 -5.77 -2.89 -5.27
N LEU A 18 -4.86 -2.30 -4.51
CA LEU A 18 -4.98 -0.93 -4.04
C LEU A 18 -4.82 0.08 -5.18
N ILE A 19 -3.96 -0.20 -6.17
CA ILE A 19 -3.84 0.63 -7.38
C ILE A 19 -5.17 0.64 -8.17
N GLU A 20 -5.86 -0.50 -8.21
CA GLU A 20 -7.16 -0.64 -8.88
C GLU A 20 -8.31 -0.01 -8.08
N ASN A 21 -8.17 0.14 -6.76
CA ASN A 21 -9.19 0.62 -5.84
C ASN A 21 -8.61 1.67 -4.88
N ALA A 22 -8.01 2.72 -5.42
CA ALA A 22 -7.17 3.65 -4.65
C ALA A 22 -7.94 4.47 -3.59
N ASP A 23 -9.26 4.57 -3.71
CA ASP A 23 -10.15 5.23 -2.74
C ASP A 23 -10.57 4.32 -1.58
N ASP A 24 -10.30 3.01 -1.64
CA ASP A 24 -10.59 2.08 -0.55
C ASP A 24 -9.61 2.25 0.62
N TYR A 25 -10.10 2.93 1.66
CA TYR A 25 -9.34 3.17 2.88
C TYR A 25 -9.08 1.89 3.70
N SER A 26 -10.02 0.93 3.70
CA SER A 26 -9.82 -0.34 4.44
C SER A 26 -8.69 -1.13 3.82
N LEU A 27 -8.70 -1.24 2.48
CA LEU A 27 -7.64 -1.93 1.75
C LEU A 27 -6.27 -1.25 1.95
N HIS A 28 -6.23 0.08 2.04
CA HIS A 28 -5.00 0.81 2.35
C HIS A 28 -4.45 0.43 3.74
N CYS A 29 -5.30 0.45 4.77
CA CYS A 29 -4.93 0.08 6.14
C CYS A 29 -4.49 -1.38 6.25
N GLU A 30 -5.20 -2.30 5.59
CA GLU A 30 -4.84 -3.72 5.54
C GLU A 30 -3.49 -3.95 4.85
N THR A 31 -3.23 -3.22 3.77
CA THR A 31 -1.95 -3.29 3.04
C THR A 31 -0.81 -2.73 3.90
N GLN A 32 -1.03 -1.61 4.56
CA GLN A 32 -0.06 -1.05 5.50
C GLN A 32 0.24 -2.02 6.64
N MET A 33 -0.79 -2.61 7.25
CA MET A 33 -0.63 -3.61 8.30
C MET A 33 0.19 -4.82 7.81
N ALA A 34 -0.04 -5.28 6.57
CA ALA A 34 0.73 -6.37 5.99
C ALA A 34 2.22 -6.04 5.84
N VAL A 35 2.56 -4.80 5.45
CA VAL A 35 3.95 -4.31 5.37
C VAL A 35 4.59 -4.26 6.76
N GLU A 36 3.90 -3.69 7.76
CA GLU A 36 4.41 -3.60 9.13
C GLU A 36 4.61 -4.99 9.75
N MET A 37 3.67 -5.92 9.55
CA MET A 37 3.80 -7.30 10.03
C MET A 37 4.97 -8.04 9.37
N ALA A 38 5.17 -7.88 8.07
CA ALA A 38 6.29 -8.50 7.37
C ALA A 38 7.64 -7.99 7.89
N TYR A 39 7.74 -6.69 8.20
CA TYR A 39 8.94 -6.12 8.78
C TYR A 39 9.16 -6.59 10.22
N ALA A 40 8.12 -6.56 11.07
CA ALA A 40 8.19 -7.02 12.46
C ALA A 40 8.61 -8.49 12.58
N LEU A 41 8.20 -9.35 11.64
CA LEU A 41 8.59 -10.76 11.57
C LEU A 41 9.95 -10.99 10.88
N SER A 42 10.67 -9.91 10.55
CA SER A 42 11.93 -9.94 9.80
C SER A 42 11.82 -10.71 8.49
N ALA A 43 10.65 -10.71 7.85
CA ALA A 43 10.43 -11.32 6.55
C ALA A 43 10.91 -10.41 5.41
N ILE A 44 10.90 -9.09 5.64
CA ILE A 44 11.49 -8.06 4.78
C ILE A 44 12.48 -7.21 5.59
N ASP A 45 13.42 -6.55 4.92
CA ASP A 45 14.39 -5.67 5.56
C ASP A 45 13.90 -4.22 5.65
N CYS A 46 14.73 -3.34 6.22
CA CYS A 46 14.39 -1.91 6.37
C CYS A 46 14.30 -1.17 5.03
N LYS A 47 15.01 -1.63 3.98
CA LYS A 47 14.95 -1.03 2.65
C LYS A 47 13.62 -1.37 1.99
N ASP A 48 13.19 -2.62 2.08
CA ASP A 48 11.88 -3.05 1.59
C ASP A 48 10.73 -2.38 2.34
N HIS A 49 10.81 -2.30 3.67
CA HIS A 49 9.82 -1.59 4.48
C HIS A 49 9.70 -0.13 4.03
N THR A 50 10.83 0.57 3.89
CA THR A 50 10.86 1.96 3.41
C THR A 50 10.24 2.08 2.01
N ARG A 51 10.60 1.18 1.09
CA ARG A 51 10.07 1.14 -0.28
C ARG A 51 8.55 0.99 -0.30
N TYR A 52 8.02 0.03 0.44
CA TYR A 52 6.57 -0.22 0.47
C TYR A 52 5.80 0.91 1.14
N THR A 53 6.30 1.45 2.25
CA THR A 53 5.65 2.58 2.93
C THR A 53 5.63 3.82 2.04
N GLN A 54 6.70 4.12 1.32
CA GLN A 54 6.73 5.20 0.33
C GLN A 54 5.70 4.95 -0.79
N CYS A 55 5.64 3.73 -1.33
CA CYS A 55 4.65 3.36 -2.34
C CYS A 55 3.20 3.60 -1.86
N LEU A 56 2.88 3.17 -0.63
CA LEU A 56 1.57 3.42 -0.02
C LEU A 56 1.27 4.92 0.12
N MET A 57 2.23 5.72 0.56
CA MET A 57 2.07 7.17 0.63
C MET A 57 1.76 7.79 -0.73
N PHE A 58 2.46 7.38 -1.79
CA PHE A 58 2.20 7.86 -3.16
C PHE A 58 0.79 7.49 -3.64
N ILE A 59 0.35 6.25 -3.42
CA ILE A 59 -0.98 5.81 -3.80
C ILE A 59 -2.05 6.65 -3.07
N ARG A 60 -1.88 6.88 -1.77
CA ARG A 60 -2.82 7.67 -0.97
C ARG A 60 -2.87 9.13 -1.41
N ALA A 61 -1.71 9.74 -1.71
CA ALA A 61 -1.63 11.10 -2.21
C ALA A 61 -2.41 11.25 -3.53
N ARG A 62 -2.20 10.33 -4.48
CA ARG A 62 -2.92 10.31 -5.76
C ARG A 62 -4.43 10.17 -5.57
N ALA A 63 -4.87 9.25 -4.71
CA ALA A 63 -6.30 9.07 -4.42
C ALA A 63 -6.94 10.36 -3.84
N ASN A 64 -6.23 11.05 -2.95
CA ASN A 64 -6.68 12.32 -2.39
C ASN A 64 -6.76 13.43 -3.45
N GLU A 65 -5.79 13.52 -4.36
CA GLU A 65 -5.80 14.48 -5.48
C GLU A 65 -6.98 14.24 -6.44
N GLU A 66 -7.26 12.96 -6.76
CA GLU A 66 -8.40 12.56 -7.58
C GLU A 66 -9.73 12.94 -6.90
N LEU A 67 -9.84 12.72 -5.59
CA LEU A 67 -11.01 13.12 -4.79
C LEU A 67 -11.20 14.63 -4.78
N LEU A 68 -10.15 15.41 -4.50
CA LEU A 68 -10.20 16.88 -4.52
C LEU A 68 -10.60 17.40 -5.89
N SER A 69 -10.10 16.80 -6.96
CA SER A 69 -10.46 17.14 -8.33
C SER A 69 -11.92 16.85 -8.64
N ARG A 70 -12.48 15.75 -8.11
CA ARG A 70 -13.92 15.44 -8.21
C ARG A 70 -14.76 16.48 -7.47
N MET A 71 -14.38 16.82 -6.25
CA MET A 71 -15.09 17.84 -5.46
C MET A 71 -15.14 19.19 -6.17
N ARG A 72 -14.04 19.62 -6.80
CA ARG A 72 -13.98 20.86 -7.58
C ARG A 72 -14.89 20.86 -8.82
N ARG A 73 -15.20 19.69 -9.39
CA ARG A 73 -16.11 19.58 -10.55
C ARG A 73 -17.59 19.58 -10.14
N CYS A 74 -17.88 19.30 -8.87
CA CYS A 74 -19.24 19.24 -8.33
C CYS A 74 -19.66 20.53 -7.60
N ALA A 75 -18.73 21.46 -7.40
CA ALA A 75 -18.96 22.79 -6.82
C ALA A 75 -19.13 23.84 -7.93
#